data_AF-A0A1I5UDX9-F1
#
_entry.id   AF-A0A1I5UDX9-F1
#
_cell.length_a   1.000
_cell.length_b   1.000
_cell.length_c   1.000
_cell.angle_alpha   90.00
_cell.angle_beta   90.00
_cell.angle_gamma   90.00
#
_symmetry.space_group_name_H-M   'P 1'
#
loop_
_entity.id
_entity.type
_entity.pdbx_description
1 polymer ?
#
loop_
_entity_poly.entity_id
_entity_poly.type
_entity_poly.pdbx_seq_one_letter_code
_entity_poly.pdbx_strand_id
1 'polypeptide(L)'
;MSTQPDQTDDETESTPEPDAEPEPESPGERRRAEKAARAEAAEEEAADAEPDLGDDAITLKVFRYDPEVEGKTEPRFDTFRIPFTKGMTVLDALIEARDTYDSSLTFRHSCRQAVCGSDALFINGRQRLGCQTQIADLDGDVVRVEPLPHQDVVKDLVVDMEHFYDQMEAVEPYFQTDETPDGELEEQFQTPENREEIKMSTRCIWCGACMSSCNIAADENEYLGPAAINKAYRFAMDEREGENMKEHRMELIEQENGVWRCQTQFSCTNVCPKDIPLTEHIQELKREAVKSNLKFW
;
A
#
# COMPACT_ATOMS: atom_id res chain seq x y z
N MET A 1 33.94 79.54 31.85
CA MET A 1 32.92 80.47 31.33
C MET A 1 31.86 79.58 30.70
N SER A 2 30.82 79.21 31.48
CA SER A 2 29.42 79.67 31.28
C SER A 2 29.06 79.80 29.81
N THR A 3 28.03 79.12 29.29
CA THR A 3 26.64 79.19 29.78
C THR A 3 25.83 78.05 29.14
N GLN A 4 24.99 77.36 29.91
CA GLN A 4 23.85 76.58 29.37
C GLN A 4 22.72 77.54 28.95
N PRO A 5 21.95 77.16 27.93
CA PRO A 5 20.49 77.03 28.09
C PRO A 5 19.95 75.88 27.21
N ASP A 6 18.72 75.39 27.28
CA ASP A 6 17.64 75.28 28.27
C ASP A 6 16.76 74.16 27.67
N GLN A 7 16.15 73.33 28.51
CA GLN A 7 15.30 72.23 28.05
C GLN A 7 13.92 72.77 27.70
N THR A 8 13.43 72.49 26.49
CA THR A 8 12.01 72.57 26.16
C THR A 8 11.55 71.20 25.68
N ASP A 9 10.68 70.60 26.48
CA ASP A 9 9.88 69.42 26.16
C ASP A 9 8.98 69.72 24.96
N ASP A 10 9.00 68.85 23.96
CA ASP A 10 7.98 68.82 22.91
C ASP A 10 7.47 67.37 22.79
N GLU A 11 6.26 67.17 23.29
CA GLU A 11 5.50 65.92 23.17
C GLU A 11 5.09 65.75 21.70
N THR A 12 5.83 64.94 20.93
CA THR A 12 5.36 64.49 19.62
C THR A 12 4.47 63.26 19.76
N GLU A 13 3.17 63.51 19.63
CA GLU A 13 2.10 62.57 19.28
C GLU A 13 2.56 61.56 18.20
N SER A 14 2.54 60.26 18.53
CA SER A 14 2.79 59.19 17.56
C SER A 14 1.54 58.97 16.70
N THR A 15 1.57 59.49 15.48
CA THR A 15 0.61 59.14 14.41
C THR A 15 0.70 57.64 14.10
N PRO A 16 -0.42 56.91 13.91
CA PRO A 16 -0.38 55.52 13.44
C PRO A 16 0.08 55.50 11.98
N GLU A 17 1.07 54.66 11.66
CA GLU A 17 1.45 54.37 10.27
C GLU A 17 0.26 53.74 9.53
N PRO A 18 0.00 54.11 8.26
CA PRO A 18 -1.07 53.50 7.48
C PRO A 18 -0.70 52.06 7.13
N ASP A 19 -1.68 51.16 7.17
CA ASP A 19 -1.57 49.76 6.74
C ASP A 19 -0.82 49.67 5.40
N ALA A 20 0.28 48.91 5.40
CA ALA A 20 1.07 48.66 4.20
C ALA A 20 0.18 47.98 3.15
N GLU A 21 0.04 48.62 1.99
CA GLU A 21 -0.58 48.02 0.81
C GLU A 21 0.14 46.70 0.47
N PRO A 22 -0.57 45.63 0.07
CA PRO A 22 0.06 44.37 -0.28
C PRO A 22 1.05 44.61 -1.42
N GLU A 23 2.31 44.18 -1.24
CA GLU A 23 3.36 44.36 -2.24
C GLU A 23 2.92 43.77 -3.59
N PRO A 24 3.19 44.46 -4.71
CA PRO A 24 2.82 43.97 -6.03
C PRO A 24 3.57 42.67 -6.31
N GLU A 25 2.83 41.60 -6.63
CA GLU A 25 3.37 40.28 -6.92
C GLU A 25 4.59 40.38 -7.84
N SER A 26 5.67 39.70 -7.44
CA SER A 26 6.90 39.71 -8.23
C SER A 26 6.63 39.13 -9.63
N PRO A 27 7.41 39.54 -10.65
CA PRO A 27 7.28 38.97 -11.99
C PRO A 27 7.42 37.44 -12.04
N GLY A 28 8.06 36.83 -11.03
CA GLY A 28 8.19 35.38 -10.90
C GLY A 28 6.98 34.70 -10.26
N GLU A 29 6.24 35.38 -9.37
CA GLU A 29 4.98 34.88 -8.81
C GLU A 29 3.86 34.93 -9.83
N ARG A 30 3.73 36.06 -10.53
CA ARG A 30 2.77 36.20 -11.63
C ARG A 30 2.95 35.13 -12.71
N ARG A 31 4.20 34.85 -13.10
CA ARG A 31 4.51 33.80 -14.08
C ARG A 31 4.15 32.40 -13.58
N ARG A 32 4.30 32.13 -12.28
CA ARG A 32 3.93 30.85 -11.66
C ARG A 32 2.41 30.70 -11.58
N ALA A 33 1.69 31.75 -11.18
CA ALA A 33 0.23 31.78 -11.18
C ALA A 33 -0.34 31.63 -12.60
N GLU A 34 0.19 32.34 -13.58
CA GLU A 34 -0.20 32.19 -15.00
C GLU A 34 0.09 30.78 -15.54
N LYS A 35 1.17 30.14 -15.09
CA LYS A 35 1.49 28.75 -15.46
C LYS A 35 0.53 27.76 -14.78
N ALA A 36 0.17 27.97 -13.52
CA ALA A 36 -0.79 27.15 -12.80
C ALA A 36 -2.19 27.26 -13.43
N ALA A 37 -2.67 28.48 -13.67
CA ALA A 37 -3.96 28.72 -14.33
C ALA A 37 -4.01 28.17 -15.77
N ARG A 38 -2.90 28.22 -16.52
CA ARG A 38 -2.80 27.57 -17.83
C ARG A 38 -2.79 26.05 -17.76
N ALA A 39 -2.21 25.47 -16.70
CA ALA A 39 -2.23 24.03 -16.50
C ALA A 39 -3.65 23.56 -16.11
N GLU A 40 -4.32 24.30 -15.24
CA GLU A 40 -5.69 24.05 -14.81
C GLU A 40 -6.68 24.19 -15.97
N ALA A 41 -6.55 25.24 -16.79
CA ALA A 41 -7.36 25.41 -18.00
C ALA A 41 -7.06 24.35 -19.07
N ALA A 42 -5.82 23.87 -19.19
CA ALA A 42 -5.47 22.79 -20.11
C ALA A 42 -5.96 21.42 -19.62
N GLU A 43 -6.00 21.19 -18.30
CA GLU A 43 -6.66 20.02 -17.70
C GLU A 43 -8.18 20.06 -17.94
N GLU A 44 -8.80 21.23 -17.81
CA GLU A 44 -10.24 21.41 -18.07
C GLU A 44 -10.57 21.21 -19.58
N GLU A 45 -9.76 21.77 -20.48
CA GLU A 45 -9.93 21.59 -21.93
C GLU A 45 -9.64 20.16 -22.41
N ALA A 46 -8.70 19.45 -21.76
CA ALA A 46 -8.44 18.03 -22.03
C ALA A 46 -9.53 17.12 -21.45
N ALA A 47 -10.12 17.48 -20.30
CA ALA A 47 -11.23 16.73 -19.70
C ALA A 47 -12.51 16.78 -20.56
N ASP A 48 -12.73 17.87 -21.28
CA ASP A 48 -13.90 18.05 -22.17
C ASP A 48 -13.72 17.43 -23.57
N ALA A 49 -12.49 17.08 -23.96
CA ALA A 49 -12.20 16.48 -25.26
C ALA A 49 -12.28 14.94 -25.20
N GLU A 50 -13.49 14.37 -25.15
CA GLU A 50 -13.65 12.91 -25.27
C GLU A 50 -13.26 12.43 -26.69
N PRO A 51 -12.24 11.58 -26.85
CA PRO A 51 -11.96 10.96 -28.14
C PRO A 51 -13.11 10.01 -28.53
N ASP A 52 -13.57 10.10 -29.78
CA ASP A 52 -14.53 9.14 -30.35
C ASP A 52 -13.80 7.81 -30.62
N LEU A 53 -13.76 6.96 -29.59
CA LEU A 53 -13.03 5.68 -29.60
C LEU A 53 -13.82 4.52 -30.21
N GLY A 54 -15.05 4.74 -30.68
CA GLY A 54 -15.92 3.70 -31.24
C GLY A 54 -16.24 2.55 -30.28
N ASP A 55 -16.55 1.37 -30.83
CA ASP A 55 -16.96 0.17 -30.07
C ASP A 55 -15.79 -0.56 -29.37
N ASP A 56 -14.54 -0.22 -29.70
CA ASP A 56 -13.32 -0.88 -29.18
C ASP A 56 -12.73 -0.14 -27.97
N ALA A 57 -13.57 0.35 -27.05
CA ALA A 57 -13.15 1.06 -25.85
C ALA A 57 -13.76 0.47 -24.59
N ILE A 58 -12.94 0.35 -23.54
CA ILE A 58 -13.41 -0.03 -22.20
C ILE A 58 -13.81 1.21 -21.40
N THR A 59 -14.71 1.01 -20.44
CA THR A 59 -15.02 2.05 -19.44
C THR A 59 -14.26 1.75 -18.16
N LEU A 60 -13.28 2.58 -17.82
CA LEU A 60 -12.49 2.47 -16.60
C LEU A 60 -13.03 3.45 -15.56
N LYS A 61 -13.58 2.95 -14.46
CA LYS A 61 -14.10 3.77 -13.35
C LYS A 61 -13.14 3.71 -12.18
N VAL A 62 -12.48 4.82 -11.86
CA VAL A 62 -11.36 4.85 -10.91
C VAL A 62 -11.72 5.69 -9.70
N PHE A 63 -11.46 5.15 -8.51
CA PHE A 63 -11.55 5.89 -7.26
C PHE A 63 -10.53 7.03 -7.21
N ARG A 64 -10.97 8.21 -6.78
CA ARG A 64 -10.13 9.41 -6.70
C ARG A 64 -10.28 10.11 -5.36
N TYR A 65 -9.17 10.56 -4.81
CA TYR A 65 -9.10 11.24 -3.53
C TYR A 65 -7.75 11.96 -3.42
N ASP A 66 -7.76 13.24 -3.04
CA ASP A 66 -6.54 14.00 -2.79
C ASP A 66 -6.74 14.90 -1.56
N PRO A 67 -6.17 14.55 -0.40
CA PRO A 67 -6.34 15.32 0.83
C PRO A 67 -5.61 16.67 0.81
N GLU A 68 -4.63 16.84 -0.08
CA GLU A 68 -3.80 18.05 -0.15
C GLU A 68 -4.42 19.16 -1.01
N VAL A 69 -5.46 18.84 -1.78
CA VAL A 69 -6.12 19.76 -2.71
C VAL A 69 -7.53 20.08 -2.23
N GLU A 70 -7.78 21.35 -1.91
CA GLU A 70 -9.10 21.85 -1.54
C GLU A 70 -10.12 21.54 -2.65
N GLY A 71 -11.26 20.94 -2.28
CA GLY A 71 -12.27 20.46 -3.22
C GLY A 71 -12.07 19.04 -3.76
N LYS A 72 -10.92 18.40 -3.51
CA LYS A 72 -10.66 16.97 -3.83
C LYS A 72 -10.55 16.09 -2.59
N THR A 73 -10.89 16.63 -1.43
CA THR A 73 -10.86 15.96 -0.10
C THR A 73 -12.01 14.98 0.12
N GLU A 74 -13.02 14.95 -0.75
CA GLU A 74 -14.09 13.95 -0.70
C GLU A 74 -13.84 12.84 -1.73
N PRO A 75 -13.93 11.55 -1.35
CA PRO A 75 -13.82 10.44 -2.27
C PRO A 75 -14.83 10.52 -3.41
N ARG A 76 -14.34 10.33 -4.65
CA ARG A 76 -15.19 10.32 -5.85
C ARG A 76 -14.74 9.23 -6.81
N PHE A 77 -15.48 9.10 -7.92
CA PHE A 77 -15.09 8.24 -9.03
C PHE A 77 -15.05 9.04 -10.32
N ASP A 78 -13.89 9.01 -10.98
CA ASP A 78 -13.73 9.54 -12.32
C ASP A 78 -13.85 8.37 -13.31
N THR A 79 -14.37 8.64 -14.50
CA THR A 79 -14.60 7.63 -15.54
C THR A 79 -13.80 7.99 -16.78
N PHE A 80 -13.02 7.03 -17.28
CA PHE A 80 -12.20 7.18 -18.47
C PHE A 80 -12.65 6.18 -19.53
N ARG A 81 -12.76 6.64 -20.78
CA ARG A 81 -12.93 5.76 -21.93
C ARG A 81 -11.54 5.43 -22.48
N ILE A 82 -11.12 4.18 -22.34
CA ILE A 82 -9.76 3.76 -22.72
C ILE A 82 -9.83 2.87 -23.96
N PRO A 83 -9.05 3.16 -25.04
CA PRO A 83 -9.01 2.29 -26.21
C PRO A 83 -8.52 0.90 -25.82
N PHE A 84 -9.30 -0.13 -26.15
CA PHE A 84 -8.99 -1.51 -25.81
C PHE A 84 -7.95 -2.08 -26.77
N THR A 85 -6.98 -2.81 -26.23
CA THR A 85 -6.04 -3.62 -27.02
C THR A 85 -6.00 -5.04 -26.48
N LYS A 86 -5.88 -6.03 -27.38
CA LYS A 86 -5.78 -7.44 -26.96
C LYS A 86 -4.58 -7.66 -26.05
N GLY A 87 -4.81 -8.26 -24.89
CA GLY A 87 -3.77 -8.52 -23.87
C GLY A 87 -3.56 -7.36 -22.89
N MET A 88 -4.38 -6.30 -22.98
CA MET A 88 -4.35 -5.17 -22.07
C MET A 88 -4.71 -5.60 -20.64
N THR A 89 -3.86 -5.22 -19.70
CA THR A 89 -4.08 -5.41 -18.27
C THR A 89 -4.79 -4.21 -17.66
N VAL A 90 -5.29 -4.35 -16.43
CA VAL A 90 -5.83 -3.21 -15.67
C VAL A 90 -4.75 -2.16 -15.41
N LEU A 91 -3.50 -2.56 -15.19
CA LEU A 91 -2.39 -1.61 -15.05
C LEU A 91 -2.15 -0.81 -16.34
N ASP A 92 -2.22 -1.46 -17.51
CA ASP A 92 -2.07 -0.76 -18.79
C ASP A 92 -3.17 0.30 -18.97
N ALA A 93 -4.42 -0.04 -18.61
CA ALA A 93 -5.53 0.90 -18.64
C ALA A 93 -5.35 2.08 -17.67
N LEU A 94 -4.82 1.86 -16.46
CA LEU A 94 -4.51 2.92 -15.50
C LEU A 94 -3.37 3.82 -15.99
N ILE A 95 -2.34 3.24 -16.63
CA ILE A 95 -1.24 4.00 -17.22
C ILE A 95 -1.76 4.86 -18.36
N GLU A 96 -2.59 4.31 -19.25
CA GLU A 96 -3.21 5.07 -20.35
C GLU A 96 -4.11 6.20 -19.80
N ALA A 97 -4.93 5.92 -18.79
CA ALA A 97 -5.74 6.94 -18.11
C ALA A 97 -4.87 8.09 -17.58
N ARG A 98 -3.76 7.79 -16.91
CA ARG A 98 -2.85 8.81 -16.38
C ARG A 98 -2.12 9.58 -17.48
N ASP A 99 -1.54 8.87 -18.44
CA ASP A 99 -0.61 9.47 -19.40
C ASP A 99 -1.34 10.27 -20.50
N THR A 100 -2.59 9.90 -20.80
CA THR A 100 -3.37 10.52 -21.88
C THR A 100 -4.50 11.45 -21.39
N TYR A 101 -5.14 11.14 -20.25
CA TYR A 101 -6.36 11.84 -19.81
C TYR A 101 -6.14 12.70 -18.56
N ASP A 102 -5.58 12.14 -17.49
CA ASP A 102 -5.36 12.86 -16.23
C ASP A 102 -4.06 12.46 -15.54
N SER A 103 -3.04 13.30 -15.70
CA SER A 103 -1.71 13.07 -15.14
C SER A 103 -1.65 13.12 -13.61
N SER A 104 -2.71 13.59 -12.94
CA SER A 104 -2.81 13.59 -11.48
C SER A 104 -3.22 12.24 -10.88
N LEU A 105 -3.70 11.29 -11.71
CA LEU A 105 -4.08 9.95 -11.27
C LEU A 105 -2.86 9.20 -10.67
N THR A 106 -2.98 8.84 -9.39
CA THR A 106 -1.88 8.26 -8.61
C THR A 106 -2.13 6.81 -8.22
N PHE A 107 -1.18 5.93 -8.53
CA PHE A 107 -1.19 4.51 -8.15
C PHE A 107 0.22 3.94 -8.11
N ARG A 108 0.41 2.87 -7.32
CA ARG A 108 1.71 2.18 -7.19
C ARG A 108 1.84 1.11 -8.28
N HIS A 109 2.97 1.07 -8.97
CA HIS A 109 3.35 -0.01 -9.89
C HIS A 109 4.87 -0.04 -10.07
N SER A 110 5.41 -1.16 -10.54
CA SER A 110 6.84 -1.28 -10.86
C SER A 110 7.14 -2.40 -11.87
N CYS A 111 7.08 -3.66 -11.46
CA CYS A 111 7.67 -4.76 -12.24
C CYS A 111 6.88 -5.18 -13.49
N ARG A 112 5.57 -4.91 -13.52
CA ARG A 112 4.62 -5.32 -14.58
C ARG A 112 4.54 -6.82 -14.90
N GLN A 113 4.95 -7.68 -13.97
CA GLN A 113 5.01 -9.13 -14.17
C GLN A 113 4.62 -9.94 -12.92
N ALA A 114 3.83 -9.34 -12.02
CA ALA A 114 3.29 -9.99 -10.81
C ALA A 114 4.34 -10.56 -9.83
N VAL A 115 5.43 -9.79 -9.62
CA VAL A 115 6.54 -10.17 -8.72
C VAL A 115 6.77 -9.17 -7.59
N CYS A 116 6.63 -7.86 -7.81
CA CYS A 116 6.92 -6.85 -6.78
C CYS A 116 5.77 -6.61 -5.78
N GLY A 117 4.53 -6.99 -6.12
CA GLY A 117 3.36 -6.82 -5.26
C GLY A 117 2.82 -5.39 -5.15
N SER A 118 3.50 -4.40 -5.72
CA SER A 118 3.18 -2.97 -5.58
C SER A 118 1.83 -2.53 -6.12
N ASP A 119 1.28 -3.23 -7.11
CA ASP A 119 0.06 -2.88 -7.84
C ASP A 119 -1.14 -3.74 -7.43
N ALA A 120 -1.19 -4.14 -6.16
CA ALA A 120 -2.37 -4.73 -5.56
C ALA A 120 -3.46 -3.67 -5.41
N LEU A 121 -4.64 -3.97 -5.95
CA LEU A 121 -5.78 -3.06 -6.06
C LEU A 121 -7.08 -3.83 -5.81
N PHE A 122 -8.17 -3.12 -5.56
CA PHE A 122 -9.50 -3.69 -5.50
C PHE A 122 -10.21 -3.49 -6.85
N ILE A 123 -10.28 -4.57 -7.62
CA ILE A 123 -10.72 -4.56 -9.02
C ILE A 123 -11.99 -5.39 -9.14
N ASN A 124 -13.08 -4.75 -9.56
CA ASN A 124 -14.42 -5.37 -9.68
C ASN A 124 -14.81 -6.21 -8.45
N GLY A 125 -14.59 -5.65 -7.24
CA GLY A 125 -15.01 -6.30 -6.00
C GLY A 125 -14.03 -7.33 -5.43
N ARG A 126 -12.80 -7.46 -5.97
CA ARG A 126 -11.80 -8.41 -5.48
C ARG A 126 -10.39 -7.83 -5.48
N GLN A 127 -9.59 -8.18 -4.48
CA GLN A 127 -8.16 -7.87 -4.45
C GLN A 127 -7.44 -8.61 -5.58
N ARG A 128 -6.74 -7.88 -6.44
CA ARG A 128 -6.00 -8.42 -7.58
C ARG A 128 -4.75 -7.57 -7.86
N LEU A 129 -3.79 -8.12 -8.59
CA LEU A 129 -2.66 -7.34 -9.13
C LEU A 129 -3.08 -6.72 -10.47
N GLY A 130 -2.92 -5.41 -10.62
CA GLY A 130 -3.29 -4.69 -11.84
C GLY A 130 -2.57 -5.21 -13.08
N CYS A 131 -1.27 -5.50 -12.99
CA CYS A 131 -0.42 -5.99 -14.07
C CYS A 131 -0.66 -7.45 -14.45
N GLN A 132 -1.36 -8.21 -13.61
CA GLN A 132 -1.71 -9.60 -13.90
C GLN A 132 -3.13 -9.71 -14.43
N THR A 133 -4.01 -8.80 -14.01
CA THR A 133 -5.43 -8.86 -14.32
C THR A 133 -5.68 -8.39 -15.74
N GLN A 134 -6.07 -9.33 -16.61
CA GLN A 134 -6.46 -9.02 -17.98
C GLN A 134 -7.85 -8.39 -17.99
N ILE A 135 -8.03 -7.32 -18.77
CA ILE A 135 -9.34 -6.69 -18.95
C ILE A 135 -10.36 -7.70 -19.51
N ALA A 136 -9.91 -8.56 -20.42
CA ALA A 136 -10.76 -9.58 -21.05
C ALA A 136 -11.26 -10.68 -20.09
N ASP A 137 -10.65 -10.82 -18.90
CA ASP A 137 -11.05 -11.81 -17.88
C ASP A 137 -12.03 -11.22 -16.86
N LEU A 138 -12.36 -9.94 -16.96
CA LEU A 138 -13.28 -9.26 -16.06
C LEU A 138 -14.71 -9.30 -16.60
N ASP A 139 -15.66 -9.56 -15.72
CA ASP A 139 -17.08 -9.52 -16.05
C ASP A 139 -17.59 -8.07 -16.14
N GLY A 140 -18.46 -7.82 -17.12
CA GLY A 140 -19.16 -6.54 -17.30
C GLY A 140 -18.43 -5.53 -18.19
N ASP A 141 -19.14 -4.47 -18.55
CA ASP A 141 -18.64 -3.44 -19.49
C ASP A 141 -17.79 -2.35 -18.81
N VAL A 142 -17.75 -2.35 -17.48
CA VAL A 142 -17.06 -1.34 -16.66
C VAL A 142 -16.03 -2.01 -15.76
N VAL A 143 -14.79 -1.56 -15.86
CA VAL A 143 -13.69 -1.95 -14.98
C VAL A 143 -13.60 -0.93 -13.86
N ARG A 144 -14.07 -1.31 -12.67
CA ARG A 144 -14.02 -0.48 -11.45
C ARG A 144 -12.75 -0.79 -10.67
N VAL A 145 -11.96 0.24 -10.40
CA VAL A 145 -10.69 0.16 -9.67
C VAL A 145 -10.73 1.06 -8.44
N GLU A 146 -10.44 0.48 -7.30
CA GLU A 146 -10.44 1.11 -5.98
C GLU A 146 -9.12 0.79 -5.24
N PRO A 147 -8.72 1.61 -4.26
CA PRO A 147 -7.64 1.26 -3.34
C PRO A 147 -7.96 -0.04 -2.59
N LEU A 148 -6.94 -0.68 -2.04
CA LEU A 148 -7.14 -1.86 -1.19
C LEU A 148 -8.02 -1.51 0.02
N PRO A 149 -9.13 -2.24 0.27
CA PRO A 149 -9.94 -2.06 1.47
C PRO A 149 -9.16 -2.23 2.77
N HIS A 150 -9.69 -1.65 3.84
CA HIS A 150 -9.17 -1.72 5.21
C HIS A 150 -7.78 -1.13 5.41
N GLN A 151 -7.38 -0.19 4.55
CA GLN A 151 -6.18 0.63 4.71
C GLN A 151 -6.56 2.08 4.47
N ASP A 152 -5.87 2.99 5.13
CA ASP A 152 -6.08 4.41 4.90
C ASP A 152 -5.58 4.81 3.52
N VAL A 153 -6.38 5.60 2.81
CA VAL A 153 -6.01 6.08 1.48
C VAL A 153 -5.16 7.33 1.63
N VAL A 154 -3.93 7.29 1.09
CA VAL A 154 -3.04 8.45 1.02
C VAL A 154 -3.48 9.37 -0.13
N LYS A 155 -3.62 8.81 -1.34
CA LYS A 155 -4.08 9.52 -2.53
C LYS A 155 -4.54 8.53 -3.60
N ASP A 156 -5.71 8.76 -4.19
CA ASP A 156 -6.31 7.92 -5.23
C ASP A 156 -6.26 6.42 -4.87
N LEU A 157 -5.42 5.63 -5.57
CA LEU A 157 -5.29 4.18 -5.38
C LEU A 157 -4.12 3.81 -4.45
N VAL A 158 -3.43 4.79 -3.88
CA VAL A 158 -2.31 4.59 -2.95
C VAL A 158 -2.84 4.54 -1.53
N VAL A 159 -2.57 3.43 -0.86
CA VAL A 159 -2.87 3.23 0.56
C VAL A 159 -1.61 3.31 1.41
N ASP A 160 -1.81 3.65 2.68
CA ASP A 160 -0.81 3.49 3.71
C ASP A 160 -0.48 2.00 3.91
N MET A 161 0.79 1.69 4.14
CA MET A 161 1.28 0.32 4.32
C MET A 161 2.15 0.18 5.57
N GLU A 162 2.26 1.22 6.42
CA GLU A 162 3.09 1.22 7.63
C GLU A 162 2.67 0.09 8.57
N HIS A 163 1.37 0.01 8.88
CA HIS A 163 0.83 -1.08 9.70
C HIS A 163 1.13 -2.47 9.10
N PHE A 164 1.05 -2.62 7.78
CA PHE A 164 1.42 -3.88 7.12
C PHE A 164 2.89 -4.25 7.40
N TYR A 165 3.80 -3.29 7.28
CA TYR A 165 5.24 -3.52 7.52
C TYR A 165 5.53 -3.79 8.99
N ASP A 166 4.88 -3.07 9.91
CA ASP A 166 5.03 -3.29 11.36
C ASP A 166 4.68 -4.73 11.74
N GLN A 167 3.57 -5.27 11.23
CA GLN A 167 3.19 -6.67 11.48
C GLN A 167 4.20 -7.65 10.89
N MET A 168 4.73 -7.35 9.70
CA MET A 168 5.76 -8.18 9.07
C MET A 168 7.08 -8.17 9.85
N GLU A 169 7.44 -7.05 10.48
CA GLU A 169 8.63 -6.91 11.33
C GLU A 169 8.45 -7.57 12.70
N ALA A 170 7.24 -7.54 13.26
CA ALA A 170 6.91 -8.15 14.55
C ALA A 170 7.17 -9.67 14.62
N VAL A 171 7.23 -10.33 13.47
CA VAL A 171 7.54 -11.77 13.37
C VAL A 171 9.02 -12.06 13.07
N GLU A 172 9.89 -11.05 13.19
CA GLU A 172 11.34 -11.14 12.97
C GLU A 172 11.69 -11.81 11.61
N PRO A 173 11.38 -11.18 10.46
CA PRO A 173 11.24 -11.85 9.15
C PRO A 173 12.57 -12.25 8.46
N TYR A 174 13.60 -12.58 9.23
CA TYR A 174 14.96 -12.94 8.81
C TYR A 174 15.41 -14.27 9.45
N PHE A 175 16.38 -14.94 8.82
CA PHE A 175 16.86 -16.24 9.27
C PHE A 175 17.71 -16.12 10.54
N GLN A 176 17.39 -16.94 11.54
CA GLN A 176 18.10 -17.09 12.80
C GLN A 176 18.32 -18.59 13.04
N THR A 177 19.51 -18.99 13.50
CA THR A 177 19.84 -20.40 13.66
C THR A 177 20.53 -20.65 14.99
N ASP A 178 20.20 -21.77 15.61
CA ASP A 178 20.83 -22.24 16.84
C ASP A 178 22.31 -22.60 16.64
N GLU A 179 22.65 -23.14 15.46
CA GLU A 179 23.98 -23.69 15.17
C GLU A 179 24.44 -23.28 13.77
N THR A 180 25.69 -22.86 13.64
CA THR A 180 26.32 -22.59 12.34
C THR A 180 27.21 -23.76 11.92
N PRO A 181 27.35 -24.05 10.62
CA PRO A 181 28.28 -25.09 10.14
C PRO A 181 29.71 -24.85 10.62
N ASP A 182 30.46 -25.94 10.82
CA ASP A 182 31.86 -25.88 11.29
C ASP A 182 32.80 -25.26 10.25
N GLY A 183 32.51 -25.44 8.96
CA GLY A 183 33.31 -24.92 7.85
C GLY A 183 32.87 -23.53 7.38
N GLU A 184 33.83 -22.62 7.18
CA GLU A 184 33.56 -21.24 6.69
C GLU A 184 32.83 -21.17 5.34
N LEU A 185 32.92 -22.21 4.50
CA LEU A 185 32.29 -22.30 3.18
C LEU A 185 31.21 -23.38 3.11
N GLU A 186 30.83 -23.96 4.25
CA GLU A 186 29.80 -24.99 4.32
C GLU A 186 28.41 -24.36 4.38
N GLU A 187 27.46 -24.91 3.62
CA GLU A 187 26.08 -24.43 3.60
C GLU A 187 25.27 -25.01 4.76
N GLN A 188 24.24 -24.28 5.20
CA GLN A 188 23.26 -24.85 6.13
C GLN A 188 22.47 -25.97 5.44
N PHE A 189 22.58 -27.17 5.99
CA PHE A 189 21.91 -28.34 5.43
C PHE A 189 20.39 -28.23 5.57
N GLN A 190 19.66 -28.52 4.49
CA GLN A 190 18.20 -28.63 4.48
C GLN A 190 17.78 -29.84 3.66
N THR A 191 16.85 -30.64 4.19
CA THR A 191 16.30 -31.76 3.45
C THR A 191 15.38 -31.28 2.31
N PRO A 192 15.32 -32.00 1.17
CA PRO A 192 14.35 -31.69 0.12
C PRO A 192 12.91 -31.67 0.61
N GLU A 193 12.58 -32.54 1.57
CA GLU A 193 11.25 -32.64 2.20
C GLU A 193 10.90 -31.36 2.97
N ASN A 194 11.78 -30.89 3.88
CA ASN A 194 11.55 -29.64 4.60
C ASN A 194 11.53 -28.43 3.66
N ARG A 195 12.37 -28.44 2.61
CA ARG A 195 12.33 -27.38 1.60
C ARG A 195 10.98 -27.31 0.89
N GLU A 196 10.37 -28.45 0.57
CA GLU A 196 9.06 -28.50 -0.10
C GLU A 196 7.94 -28.04 0.85
N GLU A 197 8.01 -28.39 2.13
CA GLU A 197 7.08 -27.94 3.18
C GLU A 197 6.98 -26.41 3.24
N ILE A 198 8.12 -25.72 3.40
CA ILE A 198 8.12 -24.26 3.52
C ILE A 198 7.99 -23.54 2.17
N LYS A 199 8.15 -24.23 1.04
CA LYS A 199 8.28 -23.63 -0.31
C LYS A 199 7.22 -22.60 -0.63
N MET A 200 5.95 -22.92 -0.38
CA MET A 200 4.85 -22.01 -0.72
C MET A 200 4.89 -20.73 0.12
N SER A 201 5.21 -20.83 1.41
CA SER A 201 5.34 -19.66 2.28
C SER A 201 6.41 -18.67 1.80
N THR A 202 7.50 -19.17 1.20
CA THR A 202 8.60 -18.33 0.68
C THR A 202 8.21 -17.47 -0.53
N ARG A 203 7.06 -17.74 -1.16
CA ARG A 203 6.62 -17.04 -2.39
C ARG A 203 5.89 -15.73 -2.11
N CYS A 204 5.70 -15.35 -0.85
CA CYS A 204 5.01 -14.11 -0.50
C CYS A 204 5.76 -12.90 -1.07
N ILE A 205 5.04 -12.08 -1.85
CA ILE A 205 5.57 -10.85 -2.48
C ILE A 205 5.15 -9.58 -1.75
N TRP A 206 4.58 -9.70 -0.54
CA TRP A 206 4.25 -8.58 0.34
C TRP A 206 3.28 -7.56 -0.28
N CYS A 207 2.34 -8.05 -1.09
CA CYS A 207 1.39 -7.22 -1.83
C CYS A 207 0.21 -6.69 -0.99
N GLY A 208 0.06 -7.08 0.28
CA GLY A 208 -1.06 -6.63 1.14
C GLY A 208 -2.45 -7.19 0.82
N ALA A 209 -2.67 -7.84 -0.34
CA ALA A 209 -4.00 -8.32 -0.76
C ALA A 209 -4.71 -9.21 0.28
N CYS A 210 -3.97 -10.11 0.93
CA CYS A 210 -4.53 -11.00 1.95
C CYS A 210 -4.95 -10.26 3.23
N MET A 211 -4.18 -9.24 3.65
CA MET A 211 -4.53 -8.36 4.77
C MET A 211 -5.79 -7.58 4.45
N SER A 212 -5.81 -6.91 3.29
CA SER A 212 -6.97 -6.16 2.81
C SER A 212 -8.25 -7.01 2.71
N SER A 213 -8.14 -8.29 2.33
CA SER A 213 -9.30 -9.19 2.23
C SER A 213 -9.81 -9.73 3.57
N CYS A 214 -9.07 -9.56 4.67
CA CYS A 214 -9.37 -10.17 5.95
C CYS A 214 -10.13 -9.19 6.84
N ASN A 215 -11.40 -9.48 7.12
CA ASN A 215 -12.22 -8.62 8.00
C ASN A 215 -11.70 -8.58 9.44
N ILE A 216 -10.91 -9.56 9.86
CA ILE A 216 -10.29 -9.57 11.20
C ILE A 216 -9.05 -8.68 11.26
N ALA A 217 -8.39 -8.48 10.11
CA ALA A 217 -7.29 -7.53 9.97
C ALA A 217 -7.81 -6.14 9.56
N ALA A 218 -9.13 -5.94 9.53
CA ALA A 218 -9.72 -4.64 9.28
C ALA A 218 -9.63 -3.76 10.54
N ASP A 219 -9.40 -2.46 10.36
CA ASP A 219 -9.19 -1.45 11.40
C ASP A 219 -7.80 -1.51 12.06
N GLU A 220 -7.44 -0.46 12.83
CA GLU A 220 -6.25 -0.41 13.70
C GLU A 220 -6.35 -1.45 14.82
N ASN A 221 -6.12 -2.71 14.46
CA ASN A 221 -6.12 -3.81 15.41
C ASN A 221 -4.70 -4.38 15.49
N GLU A 222 -4.37 -4.98 16.63
CA GLU A 222 -3.03 -5.54 16.86
C GLU A 222 -2.83 -6.92 16.20
N TYR A 223 -3.77 -7.41 15.37
CA TYR A 223 -3.67 -8.73 14.74
C TYR A 223 -2.50 -8.77 13.76
N LEU A 224 -1.59 -9.74 13.94
CA LEU A 224 -0.48 -9.99 13.00
C LEU A 224 -0.95 -10.12 11.54
N GLY A 225 -2.10 -10.74 11.35
CA GLY A 225 -2.69 -10.89 10.03
C GLY A 225 -2.04 -11.98 9.17
N PRO A 226 -2.71 -12.38 8.06
CA PRO A 226 -2.32 -13.54 7.27
C PRO A 226 -0.93 -13.45 6.64
N ALA A 227 -0.45 -12.25 6.26
CA ALA A 227 0.86 -12.09 5.62
C ALA A 227 2.00 -12.36 6.61
N ALA A 228 1.96 -11.71 7.78
CA ALA A 228 2.98 -11.86 8.82
C ALA A 228 2.97 -13.28 9.38
N ILE A 229 1.80 -13.85 9.67
CA ILE A 229 1.72 -15.23 10.17
C ILE A 229 2.28 -16.24 9.15
N ASN A 230 2.05 -16.05 7.84
CA ASN A 230 2.69 -16.88 6.82
C ASN A 230 4.21 -16.70 6.76
N LYS A 231 4.71 -15.49 7.01
CA LYS A 231 6.15 -15.23 7.09
C LYS A 231 6.76 -15.88 8.34
N ALA A 232 6.03 -15.89 9.44
CA ALA A 232 6.41 -16.60 10.66
C ALA A 232 6.41 -18.11 10.45
N TYR A 233 5.39 -18.67 9.79
CA TYR A 233 5.34 -20.08 9.37
C TYR A 233 6.59 -20.50 8.59
N ARG A 234 7.03 -19.67 7.63
CA ARG A 234 8.24 -19.92 6.84
C ARG A 234 9.46 -20.17 7.69
N PHE A 235 9.60 -19.51 8.84
CA PHE A 235 10.77 -19.63 9.72
C PHE A 235 10.55 -20.69 10.80
N ALA A 236 9.39 -20.71 11.45
CA ALA A 236 9.04 -21.72 12.45
C ALA A 236 9.09 -23.17 11.93
N MET A 237 8.83 -23.36 10.63
CA MET A 237 8.90 -24.68 9.98
C MET A 237 10.19 -24.91 9.19
N ASP A 238 11.16 -23.98 9.21
CA ASP A 238 12.46 -24.19 8.57
C ASP A 238 13.40 -24.91 9.54
N GLU A 239 13.68 -26.19 9.29
CA GLU A 239 14.51 -27.03 10.17
C GLU A 239 15.92 -26.46 10.40
N ARG A 240 16.38 -25.56 9.52
CA ARG A 240 17.68 -24.88 9.68
C ARG A 240 17.72 -23.88 10.83
N GLU A 241 16.57 -23.41 11.34
CA GLU A 241 16.57 -22.48 12.49
C GLU A 241 16.89 -23.21 13.82
N GLY A 242 16.60 -24.51 13.91
CA GLY A 242 16.75 -25.28 15.15
C GLY A 242 15.54 -25.17 16.07
N GLU A 243 15.52 -26.02 17.11
CA GLU A 243 14.36 -26.15 18.00
C GLU A 243 14.18 -24.96 18.95
N ASN A 244 15.26 -24.32 19.43
CA ASN A 244 15.11 -23.18 20.35
C ASN A 244 14.56 -21.97 19.60
N MET A 245 15.06 -21.72 18.38
CA MET A 245 14.49 -20.66 17.54
C MET A 245 13.05 -20.95 17.16
N LYS A 246 12.70 -22.20 16.85
CA LYS A 246 11.30 -22.58 16.61
C LYS A 246 10.41 -22.27 17.81
N GLU A 247 10.84 -22.55 19.04
CA GLU A 247 10.11 -22.21 20.26
C GLU A 247 9.90 -20.69 20.38
N HIS A 248 10.96 -19.89 20.18
CA HIS A 248 10.86 -18.41 20.15
C HIS A 248 9.88 -17.91 19.08
N ARG A 249 9.90 -18.47 17.86
CA ARG A 249 8.92 -18.13 16.82
C ARG A 249 7.50 -18.43 17.27
N MET A 250 7.27 -19.58 17.88
CA MET A 250 5.95 -19.98 18.36
C MET A 250 5.44 -19.04 19.45
N GLU A 251 6.28 -18.60 20.37
CA GLU A 251 5.91 -17.61 21.40
C GLU A 251 5.42 -16.28 20.79
N LEU A 252 6.09 -15.78 19.73
CA LEU A 252 5.65 -14.58 19.00
C LEU A 252 4.27 -14.76 18.35
N ILE A 253 4.03 -15.96 17.80
CA ILE A 253 2.84 -16.28 17.02
C ILE A 253 1.64 -16.65 17.92
N GLU A 254 1.89 -17.20 19.10
CA GLU A 254 0.86 -17.70 20.04
C GLU A 254 0.21 -16.61 20.90
N GLN A 255 0.63 -15.36 20.75
CA GLN A 255 0.03 -14.22 21.45
C GLN A 255 -1.46 -14.07 21.13
N GLU A 256 -2.20 -13.35 21.97
CA GLU A 256 -3.64 -13.12 21.78
C GLU A 256 -3.95 -12.56 20.39
N ASN A 257 -3.12 -11.64 19.91
CA ASN A 257 -3.23 -11.02 18.60
C ASN A 257 -2.48 -11.77 17.49
N GLY A 258 -1.98 -12.97 17.76
CA GLY A 258 -1.33 -13.84 16.78
C GLY A 258 -2.32 -14.80 16.12
N VAL A 259 -1.98 -16.09 16.04
CA VAL A 259 -2.79 -17.08 15.32
C VAL A 259 -4.23 -17.19 15.82
N TRP A 260 -4.50 -16.92 17.11
CA TRP A 260 -5.80 -17.15 17.73
C TRP A 260 -6.90 -16.24 17.21
N ARG A 261 -6.58 -15.03 16.71
CA ARG A 261 -7.56 -14.15 16.07
C ARG A 261 -8.08 -14.67 14.74
N CYS A 262 -7.33 -15.53 14.05
CA CYS A 262 -7.77 -16.06 12.76
C CYS A 262 -9.08 -16.85 12.90
N GLN A 263 -10.14 -16.38 12.23
CA GLN A 263 -11.46 -17.04 12.19
C GLN A 263 -11.64 -17.98 10.99
N THR A 264 -10.57 -18.28 10.24
CA THR A 264 -10.62 -19.27 9.14
C THR A 264 -11.63 -18.91 8.04
N GLN A 265 -11.69 -17.64 7.65
CA GLN A 265 -12.62 -17.14 6.62
C GLN A 265 -12.18 -17.48 5.18
N PHE A 266 -10.96 -17.98 4.99
CA PHE A 266 -10.34 -18.33 3.70
C PHE A 266 -10.18 -17.19 2.68
N SER A 267 -10.65 -15.97 2.96
CA SER A 267 -10.53 -14.83 2.04
C SER A 267 -9.08 -14.57 1.63
N CYS A 268 -8.15 -14.59 2.60
CA CYS A 268 -6.72 -14.42 2.40
C CYS A 268 -6.13 -15.41 1.39
N THR A 269 -6.45 -16.70 1.51
CA THR A 269 -6.01 -17.74 0.57
C THR A 269 -6.61 -17.51 -0.82
N ASN A 270 -7.91 -17.17 -0.89
CA ASN A 270 -8.61 -16.99 -2.15
C ASN A 270 -8.09 -15.79 -2.96
N VAL A 271 -7.59 -14.74 -2.32
CA VAL A 271 -7.08 -13.54 -3.02
C VAL A 271 -5.58 -13.56 -3.24
N CYS A 272 -4.85 -14.54 -2.71
CA CYS A 272 -3.39 -14.57 -2.82
C CYS A 272 -2.97 -14.74 -4.30
N PRO A 273 -2.29 -13.77 -4.93
CA PRO A 273 -1.92 -13.86 -6.35
C PRO A 273 -0.80 -14.87 -6.61
N LYS A 274 -0.24 -15.47 -5.54
CA LYS A 274 0.83 -16.47 -5.58
C LYS A 274 0.36 -17.85 -5.12
N ASP A 275 -0.95 -18.02 -4.94
CA ASP A 275 -1.60 -19.28 -4.56
C ASP A 275 -1.07 -19.88 -3.25
N ILE A 276 -0.63 -19.02 -2.31
CA ILE A 276 -0.12 -19.46 -1.02
C ILE A 276 -1.29 -19.94 -0.16
N PRO A 277 -1.25 -21.15 0.42
CA PRO A 277 -2.33 -21.68 1.25
C PRO A 277 -2.30 -21.06 2.66
N LEU A 278 -2.45 -19.74 2.75
CA LEU A 278 -2.29 -18.96 3.99
C LEU A 278 -3.11 -19.52 5.17
N THR A 279 -4.37 -19.87 4.91
CA THR A 279 -5.25 -20.44 5.94
C THR A 279 -4.73 -21.78 6.45
N GLU A 280 -4.13 -22.61 5.60
CA GLU A 280 -3.56 -23.89 5.98
C GLU A 280 -2.32 -23.71 6.86
N HIS A 281 -1.40 -22.83 6.47
CA HIS A 281 -0.23 -22.48 7.29
C HIS A 281 -0.63 -21.96 8.68
N ILE A 282 -1.64 -21.08 8.76
CA ILE A 282 -2.16 -20.58 10.04
C ILE A 282 -2.74 -21.73 10.88
N GLN A 283 -3.47 -22.67 10.26
CA GLN A 283 -4.03 -23.82 10.98
C GLN A 283 -2.96 -24.80 11.44
N GLU A 284 -1.88 -24.95 10.69
CA GLU A 284 -0.74 -25.77 11.09
C GLU A 284 -0.03 -25.17 12.30
N LEU A 285 0.23 -23.86 12.31
CA LEU A 285 0.77 -23.17 13.49
C LEU A 285 -0.13 -23.32 14.71
N LYS A 286 -1.46 -23.21 14.55
CA LYS A 286 -2.40 -23.49 15.66
C LYS A 286 -2.27 -24.91 16.20
N ARG A 287 -2.07 -25.91 15.34
CA ARG A 287 -1.89 -27.31 15.77
C ARG A 287 -0.56 -27.47 16.51
N GLU A 288 0.52 -26.89 16.02
CA GLU A 288 1.82 -26.93 16.70
C GLU A 288 1.74 -26.25 18.07
N ALA A 289 1.11 -25.08 18.16
CA ALA A 289 0.88 -24.38 19.42
C ALA A 289 0.11 -25.23 20.44
N VAL A 290 -0.97 -25.90 20.02
CA VAL A 290 -1.71 -26.80 20.91
C VAL A 290 -0.85 -28.00 21.34
N LYS A 291 -0.08 -28.61 20.44
CA LYS A 291 0.80 -29.74 20.76
C LYS A 291 1.86 -29.36 21.78
N SER A 292 2.50 -28.21 21.62
CA SER A 292 3.52 -27.70 22.54
C SER A 292 2.94 -27.49 23.93
N ASN A 293 1.78 -26.83 24.04
CA ASN A 293 1.10 -26.59 25.32
C ASN A 293 0.61 -27.87 26.01
N LEU A 294 0.25 -28.91 25.25
CA LEU A 294 -0.17 -30.20 25.81
C LEU A 294 1.00 -31.07 26.31
N LYS A 295 2.21 -30.92 25.78
CA LYS A 295 3.40 -31.69 26.25
C LYS A 295 3.80 -31.34 27.69
N PHE A 296 3.34 -30.20 28.21
CA PHE A 296 3.60 -29.73 29.57
C PHE A 296 2.51 -30.14 30.58
N TRP A 297 1.47 -30.88 30.16
CA TRP A 297 0.41 -31.43 31.03
C TRP A 297 0.54 -32.94 31.24
#